data_AF-A0A7C2EFA8-F1
#
_entry.id   AF-A0A7C2EFA8-F1
#
_cell.length_a   1.000
_cell.length_b   1.000
_cell.length_c   1.000
_cell.angle_alpha   90.00
_cell.angle_beta   90.00
_cell.angle_gamma   90.00
#
_symmetry.space_group_name_H-M   'P 1'
#
loop_
_entity.id
_entity.type
_entity.pdbx_description
1 polymer ?
#
loop_
_entity_poly.entity_id
_entity_poly.type
_entity_poly.pdbx_seq_one_letter_code
_entity_poly.pdbx_strand_id
1 'polypeptide(L)'
;MSKRDEHASREMVTQVREEAKQRGKAIMQRLMASERELFLEEHPEDKGSGFYERSLLTTCGLIEDLRVPRTRSSEFYPAILPGI
;
A
#
# COMPACT_ATOMS: atom_id res chain seq x y z
N MET A 1 13.65 35.46 4.20
CA MET A 1 13.85 34.48 3.11
C MET A 1 13.15 35.02 1.87
N SER A 2 13.72 34.82 0.66
CA SER A 2 13.10 35.30 -0.58
C SER A 2 11.84 34.48 -0.91
N LYS A 3 10.84 35.09 -1.56
CA LYS A 3 9.63 34.37 -2.03
C LYS A 3 9.96 33.18 -2.95
N ARG A 4 11.10 33.25 -3.65
CA ARG A 4 11.62 32.16 -4.49
C ARG A 4 12.11 30.98 -3.65
N ASP A 5 12.83 31.24 -2.57
CA ASP A 5 13.36 30.19 -1.67
C ASP A 5 12.22 29.46 -0.96
N GLU A 6 11.16 30.21 -0.57
CA GLU A 6 9.98 29.62 0.06
C GLU A 6 9.20 28.72 -0.90
N HIS A 7 9.07 29.11 -2.16
CA HIS A 7 8.42 28.29 -3.19
C HIS A 7 9.20 27.00 -3.48
N ALA A 8 10.52 27.12 -3.69
CA ALA A 8 11.39 25.96 -3.93
C ALA A 8 11.37 24.98 -2.75
N SER A 9 11.36 25.49 -1.51
CA SER A 9 11.27 24.65 -0.31
C SER A 9 9.93 23.90 -0.23
N ARG A 10 8.81 24.56 -0.56
CA ARG A 10 7.48 23.92 -0.61
C ARG A 10 7.42 22.83 -1.68
N GLU A 11 7.97 23.08 -2.87
CA GLU A 11 8.03 22.08 -3.94
C GLU A 11 8.83 20.85 -3.53
N MET A 12 10.00 21.05 -2.92
CA MET A 12 10.84 19.95 -2.43
C MET A 12 10.09 19.10 -1.39
N VAL A 13 9.38 19.72 -0.45
CA VAL A 13 8.58 18.99 0.56
C VAL A 13 7.46 18.18 -0.10
N THR A 14 6.78 18.74 -1.10
CA THR A 14 5.74 18.02 -1.86
C THR A 14 6.34 16.82 -2.59
N GLN A 15 7.49 16.98 -3.27
CA GLN A 15 8.16 15.87 -3.96
C GLN A 15 8.56 14.75 -3.00
N VAL A 16 9.15 15.07 -1.85
CA VAL A 16 9.52 14.09 -0.82
C VAL A 16 8.28 13.34 -0.30
N ARG A 17 7.18 14.05 -0.09
CA ARG A 17 5.91 13.44 0.36
C ARG A 17 5.35 12.47 -0.68
N GLU A 18 5.36 12.85 -1.96
CA GLU A 18 4.88 11.99 -3.05
C GLU A 18 5.76 10.73 -3.20
N GLU A 19 7.08 10.87 -3.13
CA GLU A 19 8.01 9.72 -3.12
C GLU A 19 7.77 8.79 -1.92
N ALA A 20 7.58 9.35 -0.73
CA ALA A 20 7.26 8.58 0.47
C ALA A 20 5.95 7.80 0.29
N LYS A 21 4.93 8.43 -0.31
CA LYS A 21 3.64 7.82 -0.60
C LYS A 21 3.77 6.65 -1.59
N GLN A 22 4.52 6.83 -2.68
CA GLN A 22 4.74 5.78 -3.68
C GLN A 22 5.55 4.60 -3.12
N ARG A 23 6.59 4.89 -2.34
CA ARG A 23 7.38 3.84 -1.66
C ARG A 23 6.56 3.10 -0.61
N GLY A 24 5.75 3.82 0.16
CA GLY A 24 4.81 3.24 1.12
C GLY A 24 3.83 2.28 0.45
N LYS A 25 3.22 2.69 -0.69
CA LYS A 25 2.36 1.81 -1.51
C LYS A 25 3.10 0.53 -1.92
N ALA A 26 4.31 0.66 -2.47
CA ALA A 26 5.09 -0.49 -2.92
C ALA A 26 5.45 -1.46 -1.79
N ILE A 27 5.85 -0.93 -0.62
CA ILE A 27 6.19 -1.73 0.56
C ILE A 27 4.95 -2.48 1.07
N MET A 28 3.82 -1.79 1.24
CA MET A 28 2.58 -2.45 1.69
C MET A 28 2.16 -3.57 0.74
N GLN A 29 2.17 -3.34 -0.58
CA GLN A 29 1.79 -4.39 -1.54
C GLN A 29 2.70 -5.61 -1.47
N ARG A 30 4.01 -5.42 -1.24
CA ARG A 30 4.95 -6.53 -1.05
C ARG A 30 4.64 -7.31 0.23
N LEU A 31 4.46 -6.60 1.35
CA LEU A 31 4.14 -7.23 2.64
C LEU A 31 2.83 -8.02 2.57
N MET A 32 1.76 -7.44 2.03
CA MET A 32 0.48 -8.13 1.85
C MET A 32 0.60 -9.36 0.94
N ALA A 33 1.43 -9.30 -0.11
CA ALA A 33 1.65 -10.44 -1.01
C ALA A 33 2.37 -11.57 -0.29
N SER A 34 3.41 -11.25 0.51
CA SER A 34 4.12 -12.22 1.34
C SER A 34 3.22 -12.82 2.42
N GLU A 35 2.35 -12.03 3.06
CA GLU A 35 1.34 -12.54 3.99
C GLU A 35 0.40 -13.55 3.32
N ARG A 36 -0.03 -13.28 2.08
CA ARG A 36 -0.86 -14.24 1.32
C ARG A 36 -0.09 -15.51 0.99
N GLU A 37 1.19 -15.39 0.62
CA GLU A 37 2.03 -16.56 0.32
C GLU A 37 2.13 -17.48 1.54
N LEU A 38 2.42 -16.91 2.72
CA LEU A 38 2.43 -17.65 3.99
C LEU A 38 1.06 -18.30 4.29
N PHE A 39 -0.04 -17.55 4.10
CA PHE A 39 -1.38 -18.11 4.27
C PHE A 39 -1.63 -19.32 3.36
N LEU A 40 -1.22 -19.27 2.10
CA LEU A 40 -1.40 -20.37 1.14
C LEU A 40 -0.49 -21.57 1.41
N GLU A 41 0.66 -21.37 2.06
CA GLU A 41 1.50 -22.46 2.55
C GLU A 41 0.80 -23.24 3.68
N GLU A 42 0.07 -22.54 4.55
CA GLU A 42 -0.71 -23.14 5.63
C GLU A 42 -2.04 -23.75 5.15
N HIS A 43 -2.59 -23.26 4.02
CA HIS A 43 -3.88 -23.66 3.44
C HIS A 43 -3.71 -24.15 1.98
N PRO A 44 -3.10 -25.32 1.75
CA PRO A 44 -2.75 -25.81 0.41
C PRO A 44 -3.96 -26.10 -0.50
N GLU A 45 -5.15 -26.23 0.07
CA GLU A 45 -6.42 -26.35 -0.66
C GLU A 45 -6.90 -25.02 -1.28
N ASP A 46 -6.44 -23.89 -0.74
CA ASP A 46 -6.77 -22.56 -1.25
C ASP A 46 -5.77 -22.10 -2.32
N LYS A 47 -6.15 -21.07 -3.08
CA LYS A 47 -5.32 -20.50 -4.14
C LYS A 47 -5.42 -18.98 -4.13
N GLY A 48 -4.33 -18.33 -4.50
CA GLY A 48 -4.35 -16.90 -4.78
C GLY A 48 -5.38 -16.54 -5.85
N SER A 49 -6.16 -15.49 -5.62
CA SER A 49 -7.20 -14.99 -6.51
C SER A 49 -6.98 -13.51 -6.81
N GLY A 50 -5.96 -13.24 -7.63
CA GLY A 50 -5.67 -11.90 -8.14
C GLY A 50 -5.53 -10.84 -7.04
N PHE A 51 -6.02 -9.63 -7.34
CA PHE A 51 -6.00 -8.47 -6.48
C PHE A 51 -7.30 -7.69 -6.65
N TYR A 52 -7.74 -6.98 -5.61
CA TYR A 52 -8.68 -5.88 -5.75
C TYR A 52 -7.97 -4.56 -5.48
N GLU A 53 -8.52 -3.45 -5.97
CA GLU A 53 -7.97 -2.12 -5.74
C GLU A 53 -8.80 -1.37 -4.70
N ARG A 54 -8.12 -0.66 -3.80
CA ARG A 54 -8.73 0.28 -2.86
C ARG A 54 -7.87 1.53 -2.72
N SER A 55 -8.49 2.62 -2.29
CA SER A 55 -7.75 3.76 -1.79
C SER A 55 -7.52 3.61 -0.27
N LEU A 56 -6.36 4.08 0.20
CA LEU A 56 -6.01 4.06 1.62
C LEU A 56 -5.50 5.44 2.02
N LEU A 57 -6.20 6.09 2.94
CA LEU A 57 -5.76 7.35 3.53
C LEU A 57 -4.66 7.07 4.55
N THR A 58 -3.48 7.65 4.35
CA THR A 58 -2.33 7.55 5.25
C THR A 58 -1.88 8.93 5.71
N THR A 59 -0.94 8.99 6.65
CA THR A 59 -0.31 10.23 7.08
C THR A 59 0.42 10.96 5.95
N CYS A 60 0.92 10.22 4.96
CA CYS A 60 1.57 10.78 3.77
C CYS A 60 0.57 11.27 2.70
N GLY A 61 -0.72 10.95 2.85
CA GLY A 61 -1.78 11.30 1.90
C GLY A 61 -2.58 10.08 1.44
N LEU A 62 -3.44 10.30 0.44
CA LEU A 62 -4.25 9.25 -0.17
C LEU A 62 -3.39 8.40 -1.11
N ILE A 63 -3.24 7.11 -0.77
CA ILE A 63 -2.68 6.11 -1.68
C ILE A 63 -3.83 5.57 -2.52
N GLU A 64 -3.80 5.86 -3.82
CA GLU A 64 -4.76 5.37 -4.80
C GLU A 64 -4.29 4.04 -5.39
N ASP A 65 -5.23 3.26 -5.93
CA ASP A 65 -5.01 1.99 -6.63
C ASP A 65 -4.12 1.01 -5.86
N LEU A 66 -4.28 0.93 -4.54
CA LEU A 66 -3.57 -0.03 -3.71
C LEU A 66 -4.09 -1.43 -4.03
N ARG A 67 -3.23 -2.27 -4.62
CA ARG A 67 -3.59 -3.64 -5.02
C ARG A 67 -3.48 -4.57 -3.81
N VAL A 68 -4.63 -4.98 -3.29
CA VAL A 68 -4.73 -5.85 -2.14
C VAL A 68 -4.91 -7.30 -2.61
N PRO A 69 -4.01 -8.21 -2.21
CA PRO A 69 -4.09 -9.61 -2.62
C PRO A 69 -5.29 -10.30 -1.99
N ARG A 70 -5.86 -11.28 -2.70
CA ARG A 70 -6.93 -12.14 -2.19
C ARG A 70 -6.63 -13.62 -2.42
N THR A 71 -7.40 -14.46 -1.75
CA THR A 71 -7.50 -15.90 -2.02
C THR A 71 -8.86 -16.25 -2.62
N ARG A 72 -9.08 -17.51 -3.02
CA ARG A 72 -10.36 -17.95 -3.59
C ARG A 72 -11.43 -18.13 -2.52
N SER A 73 -11.04 -18.63 -1.36
CA SER A 73 -11.92 -18.76 -0.19
C SER A 73 -12.42 -17.41 0.34
N SER A 74 -11.64 -16.34 0.11
CA SER A 74 -11.83 -15.02 0.74
C SER A 74 -11.62 -15.02 2.26
N GLU A 75 -11.01 -16.07 2.82
CA GLU A 75 -10.67 -16.17 4.25
C GLU A 75 -9.40 -15.40 4.61
N PHE A 76 -8.56 -15.09 3.63
CA PHE A 76 -7.38 -14.27 3.81
C PHE A 76 -7.69 -12.77 3.76
N TYR A 77 -7.25 -12.02 4.77
CA TYR A 77 -7.16 -10.57 4.78
C TYR A 77 -5.78 -10.12 5.28
N PRO A 78 -5.08 -9.20 4.60
CA PRO A 78 -3.76 -8.77 5.04
C PRO A 78 -3.80 -8.03 6.39
N ALA A 79 -2.96 -8.45 7.32
CA ALA A 79 -2.91 -7.94 8.69
C ALA A 79 -2.37 -6.51 8.76
N ILE A 80 -1.53 -6.11 7.80
CA ILE A 80 -1.01 -4.73 7.70
C ILE A 80 -2.10 -3.70 7.40
N LEU A 81 -3.24 -4.11 6.84
CA LEU A 81 -4.36 -3.20 6.62
C LEU A 81 -5.19 -3.08 7.90
N PRO A 82 -5.74 -1.88 8.18
CA PRO A 82 -6.73 -1.77 9.24
C PRO A 82 -7.90 -2.72 8.95
N GLY A 83 -8.47 -3.28 10.02
CA GLY A 83 -9.64 -4.15 9.93
C GLY A 83 -10.80 -3.50 9.19
N ILE A 84 -11.71 -4.34 8.72
CA ILE A 84 -12.95 -3.95 8.04
C ILE A 84 -13.96 -3.39 9.04
#